data_AF-A0A3B8WLW1-F1
#
_entry.id   AF-A0A3B8WLW1-F1
#
_cell.length_a   1.000
_cell.length_b   1.000
_cell.length_c   1.000
_cell.angle_alpha   90.00
_cell.angle_beta   90.00
_cell.angle_gamma   90.00
#
_symmetry.space_group_name_H-M   'P 1'
#
loop_
_entity.id
_entity.type
_entity.pdbx_description
1 polymer ?
#
loop_
_entity_poly.entity_id
_entity_poly.type
_entity_poly.pdbx_seq_one_letter_code
_entity_poly.pdbx_strand_id
1 'polypeptide(L)' 'MRRVVVTGMGIVSSLGTNQKEVAQSLRESRSGIAFSEEARDNGLRSHVAGKIDLNLSEL' A
#
# COMPACT_ATOMS: atom_id res chain seq x y z
N MET A 1 -35.33 4.94 -12.18
CA MET A 1 -33.86 4.76 -12.10
C MET A 1 -33.55 3.56 -11.20
N ARG A 2 -32.53 2.76 -11.52
CA ARG A 2 -32.09 1.64 -10.66
C ARG A 2 -31.03 2.13 -9.68
N ARG A 3 -31.13 1.73 -8.42
CA ARG A 3 -30.11 2.01 -7.39
C ARG A 3 -28.96 1.02 -7.54
N VAL A 4 -27.74 1.50 -7.37
CA VAL A 4 -26.51 0.71 -7.41
C VAL A 4 -25.75 0.92 -6.10
N VAL A 5 -25.13 -0.13 -5.57
CA VAL A 5 -24.37 -0.12 -4.32
C VAL A 5 -23.06 -0.90 -4.48
N VAL A 6 -22.08 -0.59 -3.64
CA VAL A 6 -20.82 -1.35 -3.53
C VAL A 6 -21.03 -2.50 -2.55
N THR A 7 -20.72 -3.73 -2.97
CA THR A 7 -20.90 -4.96 -2.15
C THR A 7 -19.60 -5.63 -1.75
N GLY A 8 -18.45 -5.12 -2.19
CA GLY A 8 -17.15 -5.68 -1.89
C GLY A 8 -16.02 -4.68 -2.14
N MET A 9 -14.87 -4.92 -1.50
CA MET A 9 -13.66 -4.13 -1.63
C MET A 9 -12.43 -5.04 -1.55
N GLY A 10 -11.40 -4.74 -2.34
CA GLY A 10 -10.08 -5.32 -2.23
C GLY A 10 -9.05 -4.20 -2.27
N ILE A 11 -7.96 -4.34 -1.52
CA ILE A 11 -6.89 -3.33 -1.49
C ILE A 11 -5.56 -3.99 -1.16
N VAL A 12 -4.53 -3.62 -1.93
CA VAL A 12 -3.12 -3.81 -1.63
C VAL A 12 -2.48 -2.44 -1.77
N SER A 13 -1.87 -1.94 -0.70
CA SER A 13 -1.36 -0.58 -0.59
C SER A 13 -0.10 -0.57 0.26
N SER A 14 0.69 0.50 0.19
CA SER A 14 1.84 0.70 1.07
C SER A 14 1.44 0.90 2.54
N LEU A 15 0.14 1.06 2.81
CA LEU A 15 -0.45 1.11 4.14
C LEU A 15 -0.92 -0.25 4.67
N GLY A 16 -0.86 -1.31 3.85
CA GLY A 16 -1.35 -2.65 4.19
C GLY A 16 -1.82 -3.45 2.98
N THR A 17 -1.79 -4.78 3.10
CA THR A 17 -2.14 -5.72 2.03
C THR A 17 -3.60 -6.17 2.05
N ASN A 18 -4.38 -5.66 3.01
CA ASN A 18 -5.82 -5.90 3.13
C ASN A 18 -6.53 -4.73 3.81
N GLN A 19 -7.88 -4.78 3.82
CA GLN A 19 -8.72 -3.72 4.36
C GLN A 19 -8.46 -3.44 5.86
N LYS A 20 -8.13 -4.46 6.65
CA LYS A 20 -7.92 -4.31 8.10
C LYS A 20 -6.63 -3.55 8.37
N GLU A 21 -5.55 -3.95 7.72
CA GLU A 21 -4.23 -3.30 7.84
C GLU A 21 -4.29 -1.84 7.37
N VAL A 22 -4.88 -1.59 6.20
CA VAL A 22 -5.03 -0.22 5.67
C VAL A 22 -5.85 0.64 6.63
N ALA A 23 -6.99 0.13 7.13
CA ALA A 23 -7.81 0.88 8.07
C ALA A 23 -7.07 1.17 9.38
N GLN A 24 -6.22 0.26 9.86
CA GLN A 24 -5.40 0.49 11.04
C GLN A 24 -4.34 1.57 10.79
N SER A 25 -3.60 1.48 9.68
CA SER A 25 -2.57 2.47 9.33
C SER A 25 -3.15 3.88 9.16
N LEU A 26 -4.36 3.99 8.60
CA LEU A 26 -5.08 5.27 8.51
C LEU A 26 -5.45 5.83 9.90
N ARG A 27 -5.98 5.00 10.80
CA ARG A 27 -6.35 5.44 12.16
C ARG A 27 -5.14 5.90 12.98
N GLU A 28 -4.03 5.20 12.82
CA GLU A 28 -2.80 5.46 13.58
C GLU A 28 -1.88 6.48 12.88
N SER A 29 -2.27 7.02 11.72
CA SER A 29 -1.41 7.88 10.88
C SER A 29 -0.03 7.28 10.58
N ARG A 30 0.03 5.96 10.41
CA ARG A 30 1.27 5.26 10.06
C ARG A 30 1.58 5.48 8.58
N SER A 31 2.77 5.98 8.30
CA SER A 31 3.25 6.17 6.93
C SER A 31 3.53 4.83 6.25
N GLY A 32 3.21 4.73 4.96
CA GLY A 32 3.62 3.62 4.10
C GLY A 32 4.88 3.93 3.27
N ILE A 33 5.53 5.06 3.52
CA ILE A 33 6.71 5.48 2.75
C ILE A 33 7.97 4.92 3.40
N ALA A 34 8.80 4.28 2.60
CA ALA A 34 10.08 3.72 3.00
C ALA A 34 11.18 4.11 2.01
N PHE A 35 12.44 3.91 2.42
CA PHE A 35 13.59 4.05 1.54
C PHE A 35 13.59 2.98 0.45
N SER A 36 13.88 3.38 -0.78
CA SER A 36 14.02 2.50 -1.95
C SER A 36 15.50 2.38 -2.30
N GLU A 37 16.08 1.22 -1.99
CA GLU A 37 17.46 0.90 -2.38
C GLU A 37 17.62 0.86 -3.89
N GLU A 38 16.62 0.34 -4.61
CA GLU A 38 16.60 0.33 -6.08
C GLU A 38 16.69 1.76 -6.67
N ALA A 39 15.95 2.72 -6.11
CA ALA A 39 16.01 4.10 -6.60
C ALA A 39 17.38 4.74 -6.33
N ARG A 40 18.00 4.43 -5.19
CA ARG A 40 19.37 4.85 -4.87
C ARG A 40 20.37 4.25 -5.86
N ASP A 41 20.30 2.95 -6.07
CA ASP A 41 21.28 2.19 -6.86
C ASP A 41 21.19 2.54 -8.36
N ASN A 42 19.99 2.92 -8.83
CA ASN A 42 19.77 3.46 -10.18
C ASN A 42 20.16 4.94 -10.33
N GLY A 43 20.74 5.58 -9.30
CA GLY A 43 21.19 6.97 -9.37
C GLY A 43 20.06 8.00 -9.48
N LEU A 44 18.84 7.67 -9.08
CA LEU A 44 17.71 8.60 -9.09
C LEU A 44 17.88 9.67 -8.00
N ARG A 45 17.21 10.81 -8.17
CA ARG A 45 17.23 11.91 -7.19
C ARG A 45 16.39 11.61 -5.94
N SER A 46 15.25 10.95 -6.10
CA SER A 46 14.36 10.56 -4.98
C SER A 46 14.64 9.11 -4.60
N HIS A 47 14.86 8.85 -3.31
CA HIS A 47 15.14 7.51 -2.77
C HIS A 47 14.02 6.99 -1.86
N VAL A 48 12.82 7.54 -1.96
CA VAL A 48 11.67 7.12 -1.13
C VAL A 48 10.49 6.75 -2.00
N ALA A 49 9.74 5.73 -1.56
CA ALA A 49 8.56 5.24 -2.26
C ALA A 49 7.55 4.62 -1.29
N GLY A 50 6.28 4.51 -1.72
CA GLY A 50 5.29 3.68 -1.04
C GLY A 50 5.58 2.20 -1.29
N LYS A 51 6.33 1.57 -0.39
CA LYS A 51 6.75 0.17 -0.55
C LYS A 51 5.58 -0.76 -0.24
N ILE A 52 5.33 -1.71 -1.14
CA ILE A 52 4.40 -2.82 -0.88
C ILE A 52 5.20 -3.97 -0.26
N ASP A 53 4.80 -4.39 0.93
CA ASP A 53 5.33 -5.58 1.59
C ASP A 53 4.35 -6.74 1.38
N LEU A 54 4.55 -7.51 0.33
CA LEU A 54 3.64 -8.59 -0.08
C LEU A 54 4.44 -9.83 -0.45
N ASN A 55 4.14 -10.94 0.21
CA ASN A 55 4.65 -12.25 -0.18
C ASN A 55 3.74 -12.87 -1.26
N LEU A 56 4.17 -12.82 -2.52
CA LEU A 56 3.42 -13.37 -3.65
C LEU A 56 3.23 -14.90 -3.58
N SER A 57 4.06 -15.60 -2.80
CA SER A 57 3.99 -17.06 -2.64
C SER A 57 2.86 -17.51 -1.73
N GLU A 58 2.32 -16.58 -0.93
CA GLU A 58 1.25 -16.82 0.05
C GLU A 58 -0.13 -16.36 -0.44
N LEU A 59 -0.23 -15.93 -1.70
CA LEU A 59 -1.47 -15.61 -2.39
C LEU A 59 -2.07 -16.83 -3.09
#